data_AF-A0A2V9C406-F1
#
_entry.id   AF-A0A2V9C406-F1
#
_cell.length_a   1.000
_cell.length_b   1.000
_cell.length_c   1.000
_cell.angle_alpha   90.00
_cell.angle_beta   90.00
_cell.angle_gamma   90.00
#
_symmetry.space_group_name_H-M   'P 1'
#
loop_
_entity.id
_entity.type
_entity.pdbx_description
1 polymer ?
#
loop_
_entity_poly.entity_id
_entity_poly.type
_entity_poly.pdbx_seq_one_letter_code
_entity_poly.pdbx_strand_id
1 'polypeptide(L)' 'MDGNHQKRIDERSAAVLLGLRIAELRRLSRLSSLGLVEKNDPSAPMAFTYEELRRLCLLVSPSMD' A
#
# COMPACT_ATOMS: atom_id res chain seq x y z
N MET A 1 17.44 -19.25 -4.35
CA MET A 1 16.80 -18.36 -5.34
C MET A 1 15.53 -19.09 -5.73
N ASP A 2 14.32 -18.73 -5.33
CA ASP A 2 13.73 -17.45 -4.91
C ASP A 2 12.56 -17.76 -3.96
N GLY A 3 12.57 -17.32 -2.71
CA GLY A 3 12.25 -15.93 -2.42
C GLY A 3 10.75 -15.66 -2.57
N ASN A 4 9.89 -16.49 -1.96
CA ASN A 4 8.54 -16.15 -1.53
C ASN A 4 7.82 -15.13 -2.43
N HIS A 5 7.21 -15.58 -3.52
CA HIS A 5 6.17 -14.81 -4.21
C HIS A 5 4.95 -14.65 -3.28
N GLN A 6 5.12 -13.90 -2.18
CA GLN A 6 4.02 -13.39 -1.38
C GLN A 6 3.10 -12.69 -2.35
N LYS A 7 1.88 -13.23 -2.54
CA LYS A 7 0.84 -12.66 -3.39
C LYS A 7 0.77 -11.16 -3.12
N ARG A 8 1.31 -10.38 -4.06
CA ARG A 8 1.24 -8.92 -3.97
C ARG A 8 -0.19 -8.53 -4.29
N ILE A 9 -0.71 -7.60 -3.52
CA ILE A 9 -2.04 -7.04 -3.69
C ILE A 9 -1.86 -5.77 -4.53
N ASP A 10 -2.53 -5.72 -5.68
CA ASP A 10 -2.48 -4.55 -6.55
C ASP A 10 -3.15 -3.32 -5.91
N GLU A 11 -2.85 -2.15 -6.45
CA GLU A 11 -3.36 -0.87 -5.98
C GLU A 11 -4.89 -0.81 -5.85
N ARG A 12 -5.63 -1.38 -6.79
CA ARG A 12 -7.09 -1.33 -6.79
C ARG A 12 -7.65 -2.20 -5.68
N SER A 13 -7.13 -3.41 -5.54
CA SER A 13 -7.48 -4.35 -4.47
C SER A 13 -7.15 -3.77 -3.09
N ALA A 14 -5.97 -3.15 -2.95
CA ALA A 14 -5.56 -2.47 -1.72
C ALA A 14 -6.51 -1.33 -1.33
N ALA A 15 -6.91 -0.49 -2.30
CA ALA A 15 -7.84 0.62 -2.07
C ALA A 15 -9.21 0.13 -1.58
N VAL A 16 -9.72 -0.95 -2.19
CA VAL A 16 -10.98 -1.59 -1.76
C VAL A 16 -10.85 -2.15 -0.34
N LEU A 17 -9.77 -2.87 -0.04
CA LEU A 17 -9.56 -3.48 1.29
C LEU A 17 -9.43 -2.45 2.41
N LEU A 18 -8.86 -1.29 2.12
CA LEU A 18 -8.67 -0.21 3.08
C LEU A 18 -9.86 0.75 3.14
N GLY A 19 -10.84 0.62 2.25
CA GLY A 19 -11.94 1.58 2.13
C GLY A 19 -11.48 2.98 1.72
N LEU A 20 -10.40 3.08 0.96
CA LEU A 20 -9.76 4.34 0.56
C LEU A 20 -9.95 4.61 -0.94
N ARG A 21 -9.94 5.89 -1.31
CA ARG A 21 -9.76 6.26 -2.72
C ARG A 21 -8.32 6.00 -3.15
N ILE A 22 -8.11 5.68 -4.43
CA ILE A 22 -6.77 5.47 -5.01
C ILE A 22 -5.83 6.64 -4.70
N ALA A 23 -6.31 7.88 -4.82
CA ALA A 23 -5.50 9.07 -4.51
C ALA A 23 -5.06 9.14 -3.03
N GLU A 24 -5.92 8.71 -2.10
CA GLU A 24 -5.61 8.65 -0.67
C GLU A 24 -4.61 7.55 -0.36
N LEU A 25 -4.78 6.37 -0.97
CA LEU A 25 -3.83 5.26 -0.89
C LEU A 25 -2.45 5.66 -1.41
N ARG A 26 -2.36 6.29 -2.60
CA ARG A 26 -1.09 6.81 -3.14
C ARG A 26 -0.43 7.82 -2.24
N ARG A 27 -1.23 8.71 -1.62
CA ARG A 27 -0.72 9.71 -0.67
C ARG A 27 -0.13 9.03 0.56
N LEU A 28 -0.84 8.08 1.17
CA LEU A 28 -0.37 7.34 2.34
C LEU A 28 0.89 6.51 2.01
N SER A 29 0.85 5.75 0.91
CA SER A 29 1.97 4.96 0.40
C SER A 29 3.25 5.80 0.24
N ARG A 30 3.16 7.01 -0.33
CA ARG A 30 4.30 7.92 -0.47
C ARG A 30 4.81 8.44 0.87
N LEU A 31 3.91 8.82 1.79
CA LEU A 31 4.29 9.31 3.11
C LEU A 31 4.98 8.23 3.95
N SER A 32 4.57 6.96 3.79
CA SER A 32 5.10 5.82 4.55
C SER A 32 6.18 5.03 3.81
N SER A 33 6.48 5.36 2.55
CA SER A 33 7.37 4.59 1.67
C SER A 33 6.98 3.11 1.50
N LEU A 34 5.68 2.80 1.46
CA LEU A 34 5.15 1.42 1.34
C LEU A 34 4.57 1.17 -0.05
N GLY A 35 4.72 -0.05 -0.61
CA GLY A 35 4.08 -0.45 -1.88
C GLY A 35 4.64 0.20 -3.15
N LEU A 36 5.80 0.85 -3.05
CA LEU A 36 6.50 1.45 -4.19
C LEU A 36 7.27 0.36 -4.95
N VAL A 37 6.82 0.05 -6.17
CA VAL A 37 7.45 -0.98 -7.03
C VAL A 37 8.61 -0.39 -7.83
N GLU A 38 8.48 0.84 -8.31
CA GLU A 38 9.55 1.58 -8.98
C GLU A 38 9.72 2.94 -8.31
N LYS A 39 10.87 3.11 -7.65
CA LYS A 39 11.25 4.37 -7.01
C LYS A 39 11.39 5.43 -8.11
N ASN A 40 10.45 6.37 -8.15
CA ASN A 40 10.49 7.67 -8.85
C ASN A 40 9.54 7.89 -10.03
N ASP A 41 8.64 6.96 -10.36
CA ASP A 41 7.53 7.26 -11.29
C ASP A 41 6.20 7.43 -10.52
N PRO A 42 5.62 8.66 -10.45
CA PRO A 42 4.32 8.91 -9.83
C PRO A 42 3.15 8.16 -10.47
N SER A 43 3.33 7.70 -11.71
CA SER A 43 2.35 6.96 -12.49
C SER A 43 2.53 5.45 -12.42
N ALA A 44 3.64 4.96 -11.86
CA ALA A 44 3.89 3.52 -11.73
C ALA A 44 2.81 2.83 -10.88
N PRO A 45 2.37 1.62 -11.28
CA PRO A 45 1.43 0.83 -10.52
C PRO A 45 2.04 0.41 -9.17
N MET A 46 1.26 0.59 -8.11
CA MET A 46 1.64 0.17 -6.76
C MET A 46 1.21 -1.26 -6.50
N ALA A 47 2.02 -2.01 -5.75
CA ALA A 47 1.70 -3.35 -5.31
C ALA A 47 2.23 -3.57 -3.89
N PHE A 48 1.38 -4.14 -3.04
CA PHE A 48 1.59 -4.22 -1.61
C PHE A 48 1.72 -5.67 -1.19
N THR A 49 2.68 -5.96 -0.32
CA THR A 49 2.64 -7.16 0.50
C THR A 49 1.53 -7.05 1.55
N TYR A 50 1.09 -8.18 2.09
CA TYR A 50 0.10 -8.18 3.18
C TYR A 50 0.62 -7.42 4.42
N GLU A 51 1.92 -7.48 4.69
CA GLU A 51 2.54 -6.74 5.79
C GLU A 51 2.48 -5.22 5.59
N GLU A 52 2.78 -4.75 4.37
CA GLU A 52 2.66 -3.32 4.03
C GLU A 52 1.21 -2.84 4.14
N LEU A 53 0.23 -3.64 3.70
CA LEU A 53 -1.18 -3.35 3.88
C LEU A 53 -1.57 -3.25 5.35
N ARG A 54 -1.10 -4.18 6.18
CA ARG A 54 -1.35 -4.13 7.64
C ARG A 54 -0.78 -2.85 8.25
N ARG A 55 0.42 -2.42 7.84
CA ARG A 55 1.02 -1.16 8.31
C ARG A 55 0.22 0.06 7.84
N LEU A 56 -0.29 0.04 6.61
CA LEU A 56 -1.19 1.08 6.12
C LEU A 56 -2.47 1.16 6.96
N CYS A 57 -3.12 0.04 7.29
CA CYS A 57 -4.30 0.03 8.17
C CYS A 57 -4.05 0.77 9.50
N LEU A 58 -2.89 0.54 10.11
CA LEU A 58 -2.54 1.14 11.39
C LEU A 58 -2.32 2.66 11.29
N LEU A 59 -1.90 3.16 10.13
CA LEU A 59 -1.70 4.60 9.89
C LEU A 59 -3.00 5.36 9.68
N VAL A 60 -4.05 4.69 9.18
CA VAL A 60 -5.37 5.30 8.96
C VAL A 60 -6.32 5.12 10.13
N SER A 61 -6.01 4.24 11.07
CA SER A 61 -6.79 4.11 12.30
C SER A 61 -6.64 5.40 13.11
N PRO A 62 -7.73 6.11 13.44
CA PRO A 62 -7.66 7.14 14.46
C PRO A 62 -7.14 6.50 15.75
N SER A 63 -6.15 7.12 16.40
CA SER A 63 -5.83 6.77 17.78
C SER A 63 -7.12 6.90 18.56
N MET A 64 -7.57 5.80 19.18
CA MET A 64 -8.58 5.90 20.22
C MET A 64 -7.88 6.50 21.43
N ASP A 65 -7.86 7.84 21.46
CA ASP A 65 -7.58 8.64 22.66
C ASP A 65 -8.89 8.83 23.44
#